data_AF-N8RDB7-F1
#
_entry.id   AF-N8RDB7-F1
#
_cell.length_a   1.000
_cell.length_b   1.000
_cell.length_c   1.000
_cell.angle_alpha   90.00
_cell.angle_beta   90.00
_cell.angle_gamma   90.00
#
_symmetry.space_group_name_H-M   'P 1'
#
loop_
_entity.id
_entity.type
_entity.pdbx_description
1 polymer ?
#
loop_
_entity_poly.entity_id
_entity_poly.type
_entity_poly.pdbx_seq_one_letter_code
_entity_poly.pdbx_strand_id
1 'polypeptide(L)'
;MEQYFNELEVKDNTIENLLKDKAEWEALKQSYTQTQDKVSQNLKKRFNACYPSLIFSKRSLKSISRLNEDVLLKLEQKLGQLQHRSDQLAYRDKIQGMDIIEMDFNQSGRFYIEKEGTSFHIVCVGDKNTQVEDLKFIKNHY
;
A
#
# COMPACT_ATOMS: atom_id res chain seq x y z
N MET A 1 -13.62 52.36 -7.30
CA MET A 1 -12.41 52.44 -6.46
C MET A 1 -12.63 51.67 -5.16
N GLU A 2 -13.54 52.10 -4.29
CA GLU A 2 -13.85 51.43 -3.01
C GLU A 2 -14.27 49.95 -3.13
N GLN A 3 -15.09 49.63 -4.13
CA GLN A 3 -15.53 48.26 -4.41
C GLN A 3 -14.38 47.33 -4.84
N TYR A 4 -13.36 47.86 -5.53
CA TYR A 4 -12.16 47.12 -5.91
C TYR A 4 -11.24 46.87 -4.71
N PHE A 5 -11.15 47.83 -3.78
CA PHE A 5 -10.38 47.65 -2.54
C PHE A 5 -11.01 46.58 -1.64
N ASN A 6 -12.34 46.59 -1.48
CA ASN A 6 -13.03 45.54 -0.72
C ASN A 6 -12.86 44.16 -1.37
N GLU A 7 -12.90 44.07 -2.70
CA GLU A 7 -12.69 42.79 -3.40
C GLU A 7 -11.24 42.28 -3.25
N LEU A 8 -10.26 43.17 -3.27
CA LEU A 8 -8.85 42.84 -3.00
C LEU A 8 -8.67 42.35 -1.56
N GLU A 9 -9.25 43.04 -0.58
CA GLU A 9 -9.16 42.66 0.83
C GLU A 9 -9.79 41.29 1.10
N VAL A 10 -10.93 40.98 0.48
CA VAL A 10 -11.55 39.65 0.58
C VAL A 10 -10.66 38.57 -0.05
N LYS A 11 -10.04 38.87 -1.19
CA LYS A 11 -9.11 37.94 -1.87
C LYS A 11 -7.85 37.70 -1.04
N ASP A 12 -7.27 38.74 -0.44
CA ASP A 12 -6.09 38.63 0.41
C ASP A 12 -6.38 37.81 1.67
N ASN A 13 -7.50 38.07 2.35
CA ASN A 13 -7.96 37.25 3.46
C ASN A 13 -8.19 35.78 3.06
N THR A 14 -8.72 35.54 1.85
CA THR A 14 -8.93 34.18 1.34
C THR A 14 -7.58 33.48 1.10
N ILE A 15 -6.60 34.19 0.52
CA ILE A 15 -5.25 33.68 0.31
C ILE A 15 -4.59 33.32 1.64
N GLU A 16 -4.67 34.20 2.64
CA GLU A 16 -4.10 33.94 3.96
C GLU A 16 -4.72 32.70 4.62
N ASN A 17 -6.04 32.55 4.57
CA ASN A 17 -6.73 31.38 5.10
C ASN A 17 -6.32 30.10 4.36
N LEU A 18 -6.26 30.12 3.03
CA LEU A 18 -5.84 28.96 2.24
C LEU A 18 -4.37 28.57 2.50
N LEU A 19 -3.49 29.55 2.71
CA LEU A 19 -2.09 29.29 3.06
C LEU A 19 -1.96 28.67 4.45
N LYS A 20 -2.76 29.14 5.41
CA LYS A 20 -2.81 28.55 6.75
C LYS A 20 -3.32 27.11 6.70
N ASP A 21 -4.44 26.86 6.03
CA ASP A 21 -5.00 25.52 5.86
C ASP A 21 -3.98 24.59 5.20
N LYS A 22 -3.29 25.06 4.15
CA LYS A 22 -2.24 24.29 3.48
C LYS A 22 -1.12 23.88 4.43
N ALA A 23 -0.64 24.80 5.28
CA ALA A 23 0.40 24.51 6.25
C ALA A 23 -0.05 23.46 7.29
N GLU A 24 -1.29 23.56 7.77
CA GLU A 24 -1.88 22.58 8.68
C GLU A 24 -2.00 21.19 8.02
N TRP A 25 -2.48 21.15 6.76
CA TRP A 25 -2.55 19.92 5.97
C TRP A 25 -1.17 19.28 5.74
N GLU A 26 -0.15 20.08 5.46
CA GLU A 26 1.22 19.59 5.26
C GLU A 26 1.80 19.00 6.55
N ALA A 27 1.61 19.66 7.69
CA ALA A 27 2.04 19.15 8.99
C ALA A 27 1.35 17.83 9.35
N LEU A 28 0.03 17.75 9.14
CA LEU A 28 -0.75 16.53 9.39
C LEU A 28 -0.29 15.39 8.48
N LYS A 29 -0.06 15.66 7.19
CA LYS A 29 0.43 14.68 6.22
C LYS A 29 1.81 14.15 6.59
N GLN A 30 2.70 15.01 7.08
CA GLN A 30 4.04 14.62 7.54
C GLN A 30 3.94 13.70 8.76
N SER A 31 3.15 14.08 9.77
CA SER A 31 2.94 13.27 10.98
C SER A 31 2.32 11.90 10.65
N TYR A 32 1.32 11.88 9.76
CA TYR A 32 0.71 10.66 9.26
C TYR A 32 1.72 9.76 8.56
N THR A 33 2.58 10.33 7.72
CA THR A 33 3.62 9.57 7.00
C THR A 33 4.63 8.94 7.96
N GLN A 34 5.11 9.69 8.96
CA GLN A 34 6.03 9.18 9.98
C GLN A 34 5.41 8.05 10.81
N THR A 35 4.15 8.21 11.20
CA THR A 35 3.39 7.18 11.92
C THR A 35 3.24 5.92 11.05
N GLN A 36 2.90 6.10 9.77
CA GLN A 36 2.75 5.01 8.83
C GLN A 36 4.06 4.25 8.61
N ASP A 37 5.18 4.95 8.52
CA ASP A 37 6.50 4.34 8.37
C ASP A 37 6.85 3.51 9.62
N LYS A 38 6.56 4.02 10.83
CA LYS A 38 6.76 3.27 12.08
C LYS A 38 5.93 1.99 12.13
N VAL A 39 4.65 2.05 11.72
CA VAL A 39 3.79 0.86 11.61
C VAL A 39 4.35 -0.13 10.60
N SER A 40 4.80 0.34 9.43
CA SER A 40 5.38 -0.50 8.39
C SER A 40 6.67 -1.21 8.86
N GLN A 41 7.51 -0.54 9.66
CA GLN A 41 8.70 -1.16 10.25
C GLN A 41 8.35 -2.23 11.28
N ASN A 42 7.34 -2.01 12.11
CA ASN A 42 6.87 -3.00 13.07
C ASN A 42 6.27 -4.23 12.36
N LEU A 43 5.48 -3.99 11.30
CA LEU A 43 4.96 -5.07 10.44
C LEU A 43 6.08 -5.87 9.81
N LYS A 44 7.11 -5.21 9.28
CA LYS A 44 8.28 -5.88 8.70
C LYS A 44 8.94 -6.80 9.72
N LYS A 45 9.18 -6.34 10.94
CA LYS A 45 9.77 -7.17 12.01
C LYS A 45 8.91 -8.38 12.32
N ARG A 46 7.60 -8.20 12.48
CA ARG A 46 6.65 -9.29 12.76
C ARG A 46 6.61 -10.31 11.63
N PHE A 47 6.44 -9.84 10.39
CA PHE A 47 6.34 -10.73 9.24
C PHE A 47 7.63 -11.47 8.95
N ASN A 48 8.79 -10.85 9.11
CA ASN A 48 10.07 -11.56 8.97
C ASN A 48 10.22 -12.67 10.03
N ALA A 49 9.67 -12.48 11.23
CA ALA A 49 9.69 -13.50 12.27
C ALA A 49 8.69 -14.63 12.02
N CYS A 50 7.48 -14.30 11.57
CA CYS A 50 6.41 -15.28 11.35
C CYS A 50 6.52 -16.02 10.01
N TYR A 51 7.08 -15.36 9.00
CA TYR A 51 7.09 -15.83 7.61
C TYR A 51 8.51 -15.71 7.01
N PRO A 52 9.47 -16.52 7.48
CA PRO A 52 10.88 -16.38 7.11
C PRO A 52 11.17 -16.65 5.62
N SER A 53 10.29 -17.32 4.87
CA SER A 53 10.45 -17.49 3.42
C SER A 53 9.71 -16.42 2.60
N LEU A 54 9.05 -15.46 3.24
CA LEU A 54 8.35 -14.37 2.56
C LEU A 54 9.15 -13.07 2.70
N ILE A 55 9.43 -12.43 1.56
CA ILE A 55 10.20 -11.19 1.48
C ILE A 55 9.27 -10.06 1.08
N PHE A 56 9.11 -9.05 1.93
CA PHE A 56 8.14 -7.99 1.71
C PHE A 56 8.80 -6.73 1.13
N SER A 57 8.29 -6.27 -0.01
CA SER A 57 8.68 -4.98 -0.59
C SER A 57 8.25 -3.80 0.32
N LYS A 58 8.92 -2.65 0.15
CA LYS A 58 8.50 -1.41 0.86
C LYS A 58 7.06 -1.03 0.51
N ARG A 59 6.65 -1.26 -0.76
CA ARG A 59 5.29 -0.95 -1.23
C ARG A 59 4.26 -1.87 -0.57
N SER A 60 4.51 -3.17 -0.52
CA SER A 60 3.57 -4.11 0.10
C SER A 60 3.40 -3.81 1.60
N LEU A 61 4.48 -3.59 2.36
CA LEU A 61 4.39 -3.20 3.77
C LEU A 61 3.58 -1.90 3.98
N LYS A 62 3.80 -0.91 3.11
CA LYS A 62 3.05 0.35 3.15
C LYS A 62 1.56 0.12 2.90
N SER A 63 1.18 -0.69 1.92
CA SER A 63 -0.22 -1.05 1.68
C SER A 63 -0.81 -1.83 2.84
N ILE A 64 -0.08 -2.82 3.38
CA ILE A 64 -0.54 -3.66 4.48
C ILE A 64 -0.81 -2.83 5.74
N SER A 65 0.01 -1.82 6.03
CA SER A 65 -0.18 -0.91 7.16
C SER A 65 -1.50 -0.11 7.14
N ARG A 66 -2.20 -0.08 5.99
CA ARG A 66 -3.46 0.63 5.79
C ARG A 66 -4.68 -0.28 5.83
N LEU A 67 -4.47 -1.59 5.88
CA LEU A 67 -5.56 -2.55 5.96
C LEU A 67 -6.21 -2.47 7.34
N ASN A 68 -7.53 -2.60 7.38
CA ASN A 68 -8.22 -2.87 8.64
C ASN A 68 -7.89 -4.28 9.14
N GLU A 69 -8.19 -4.54 10.41
CA GLU A 69 -7.82 -5.79 11.09
C GLU A 69 -8.42 -7.03 10.42
N ASP A 70 -9.70 -7.00 10.04
CA ASP A 70 -10.36 -8.14 9.38
C ASP A 70 -9.71 -8.51 8.04
N VAL A 71 -9.36 -7.50 7.25
CA VAL A 71 -8.72 -7.67 5.95
C VAL A 71 -7.28 -8.12 6.12
N LEU A 72 -6.57 -7.58 7.10
CA LEU A 72 -5.23 -8.01 7.48
C LEU A 72 -5.20 -9.47 7.93
N LEU A 73 -6.16 -9.90 8.75
CA LEU A 73 -6.25 -11.28 9.22
C LEU A 73 -6.40 -12.26 8.05
N LYS A 74 -7.24 -11.92 7.06
CA LYS A 74 -7.41 -12.73 5.84
C LYS A 74 -6.13 -12.78 5.00
N LEU A 75 -5.40 -11.67 4.90
CA LEU A 75 -4.10 -11.64 4.25
C LEU A 75 -3.10 -12.55 4.98
N GLU A 76 -3.00 -12.44 6.30
CA GLU A 76 -2.08 -13.24 7.12
C GLU A 76 -2.38 -14.74 7.04
N GLN A 77 -3.65 -15.13 6.94
CA GLN A 77 -4.03 -16.52 6.67
C GLN A 77 -3.46 -17.01 5.34
N LYS A 78 -3.52 -16.20 4.27
CA LYS A 78 -2.92 -16.54 2.98
C LYS A 78 -1.39 -16.55 3.02
N LEU A 79 -0.76 -15.61 3.73
CA LEU A 79 0.69 -15.61 3.92
C LEU A 79 1.16 -16.86 4.66
N GLY A 80 0.43 -17.30 5.70
CA GLY A 80 0.70 -18.56 6.39
C GLY A 80 0.56 -19.78 5.49
N GLN A 81 -0.46 -19.81 4.63
CA GLN A 81 -0.60 -20.86 3.61
C GLN A 81 0.58 -20.85 2.63
N LEU A 82 1.02 -19.67 2.19
CA LEU A 82 2.17 -19.53 1.30
C LEU A 82 3.48 -19.96 1.96
N GLN A 83 3.67 -19.66 3.24
CA GLN A 83 4.84 -20.04 4.02
C GLN A 83 4.95 -21.57 4.21
N HIS A 84 3.83 -22.26 4.43
CA HIS A 84 3.83 -23.66 4.87
C HIS A 84 3.29 -24.68 3.87
N ARG A 85 2.48 -24.25 2.90
CA ARG A 85 1.74 -25.10 1.95
C ARG A 85 1.67 -24.46 0.56
N SER A 86 2.80 -23.94 0.08
CA SER A 86 2.87 -23.22 -1.20
C SER A 86 2.48 -24.07 -2.42
N ASP A 87 2.62 -25.39 -2.31
CA ASP A 87 2.23 -26.40 -3.30
C ASP A 87 0.71 -26.57 -3.44
N GLN A 88 -0.06 -26.17 -2.41
CA GLN A 88 -1.52 -26.34 -2.36
C GLN A 88 -2.27 -25.05 -2.71
N LEU A 89 -1.55 -23.98 -3.07
CA LEU A 89 -2.16 -22.69 -3.36
C LEU A 89 -2.64 -22.62 -4.80
N ALA A 90 -3.94 -22.32 -4.96
CA ALA A 90 -4.49 -21.92 -6.24
C ALA A 90 -3.99 -20.51 -6.58
N TYR A 91 -3.26 -20.39 -7.69
CA TYR A 91 -2.87 -19.11 -8.26
C TYR A 91 -4.04 -18.53 -9.06
N ARG A 92 -4.28 -17.22 -8.94
CA ARG A 92 -5.40 -16.57 -9.62
C ARG A 92 -5.07 -16.33 -11.08
N ASP A 93 -3.92 -15.71 -11.35
CA ASP A 93 -3.46 -15.41 -12.70
C ASP A 93 -1.94 -15.24 -12.75
N LYS A 94 -1.33 -15.50 -13.91
CA LYS A 94 0.08 -15.15 -14.16
C LYS A 94 0.12 -13.86 -14.96
N ILE A 95 0.90 -12.89 -14.51
CA ILE A 95 1.03 -11.62 -15.23
C ILE A 95 1.82 -11.87 -16.51
N GLN A 96 1.20 -11.59 -17.67
CA GLN A 96 1.81 -11.88 -18.97
C GLN A 96 3.16 -11.19 -19.15
N GLY A 97 4.17 -11.95 -19.56
CA GLY A 97 5.53 -11.48 -19.78
C GLY A 97 6.36 -11.33 -18.50
N MET A 98 5.87 -11.78 -17.35
CA MET A 98 6.52 -11.63 -16.04
C MET A 98 6.47 -12.91 -15.23
N ASP A 99 7.42 -13.09 -14.32
CA ASP A 99 7.41 -14.18 -13.33
C ASP A 99 6.69 -13.78 -12.04
N ILE A 100 5.68 -12.93 -12.19
CA ILE A 100 4.81 -12.46 -11.13
C ILE A 100 3.44 -13.14 -11.25
N ILE A 101 2.96 -13.62 -10.11
CA ILE A 101 1.68 -14.32 -9.96
C ILE A 101 0.76 -13.45 -9.11
N GLU A 102 -0.48 -13.29 -9.57
CA GLU A 102 -1.54 -12.67 -8.81
C GLU A 102 -2.25 -13.71 -7.93
N MET A 103 -2.55 -13.31 -6.70
CA MET A 103 -3.28 -14.11 -5.72
C MET A 103 -4.39 -13.29 -5.06
N ASP A 104 -5.45 -13.97 -4.64
CA ASP A 104 -6.52 -13.41 -3.83
C ASP A 104 -6.39 -13.81 -2.35
N PHE A 105 -6.80 -12.91 -1.47
CA PHE A 105 -6.91 -13.21 -0.03
C PHE A 105 -8.30 -12.93 0.55
N ASN A 106 -9.16 -12.27 -0.20
CA ASN A 106 -10.59 -12.17 0.06
C ASN A 106 -11.33 -11.85 -1.27
N GLN A 107 -12.62 -11.53 -1.21
CA GLN A 107 -13.43 -11.22 -2.40
C GLN A 107 -12.79 -10.14 -3.32
N SER A 108 -12.25 -9.07 -2.74
CA SER A 108 -11.66 -7.94 -3.47
C SER A 108 -10.14 -7.84 -3.33
N GLY A 109 -9.56 -8.37 -2.26
CA GLY A 109 -8.14 -8.26 -1.91
C GLY A 109 -7.25 -9.03 -2.87
N ARG A 110 -6.18 -8.38 -3.33
CA ARG A 110 -5.17 -8.93 -4.25
C ARG A 110 -3.77 -8.73 -3.70
N PHE A 111 -2.91 -9.71 -3.93
CA PHE A 111 -1.49 -9.57 -3.70
C PHE A 111 -0.71 -10.25 -4.82
N TYR A 112 0.49 -9.76 -5.04
CA TYR A 112 1.33 -10.19 -6.16
C TYR A 112 2.62 -10.76 -5.61
N ILE A 113 2.97 -11.94 -6.09
CA ILE A 113 4.15 -12.66 -5.65
C ILE A 113 5.08 -12.96 -6.80
N GLU A 114 6.37 -12.89 -6.55
CA GLU A 114 7.42 -13.43 -7.41
C GLU A 114 8.11 -14.56 -6.66
N LYS A 115 8.34 -15.70 -7.31
CA LYS A 115 9.00 -16.84 -6.67
C LYS A 115 10.50 -16.79 -6.96
N GLU A 116 11.30 -16.72 -5.92
CA GLU A 116 12.77 -16.78 -6.01
C GLU A 116 13.28 -18.00 -5.22
N GLY A 117 13.54 -19.09 -5.94
CA GLY A 117 13.92 -20.37 -5.33
C GLY A 117 12.83 -20.91 -4.39
N THR A 118 13.14 -20.99 -3.10
CA THR A 118 12.21 -21.40 -2.03
C THR A 118 11.46 -20.25 -1.39
N SER A 119 11.83 -19.01 -1.73
CA SER A 119 11.27 -17.80 -1.15
C SER A 119 10.23 -17.16 -2.07
N PHE A 120 9.34 -16.37 -1.50
CA PHE A 120 8.35 -15.61 -2.24
C PHE A 120 8.45 -14.13 -1.91
N HIS A 121 8.61 -13.31 -2.95
CA HIS A 121 8.66 -11.86 -2.84
C HIS A 121 7.25 -11.32 -2.94
N ILE A 122 6.76 -10.72 -1.85
CA ILE A 122 5.48 -10.02 -1.81
C ILE A 122 5.68 -8.63 -2.41
N VAL A 123 5.43 -8.53 -3.71
CA VAL A 123 5.69 -7.35 -4.54
C VAL A 123 4.73 -6.22 -4.20
N CYS A 124 3.42 -6.50 -4.22
CA CYS A 124 2.38 -5.53 -3.94
C CYS A 124 1.18 -6.19 -3.24
N VAL A 125 0.46 -5.40 -2.45
CA VAL A 125 -0.82 -5.76 -1.83
C VAL A 125 -1.80 -4.63 -2.10
N GLY A 126 -3.00 -4.97 -2.54
CA GLY A 126 -4.05 -4.04 -2.91
C GLY A 126 -5.40 -4.73 -2.97
N ASP A 127 -6.28 -4.17 -3.79
CA ASP A 127 -7.60 -4.72 -4.04
C ASP A 127 -7.98 -4.62 -5.52
N LYS A 128 -9.22 -5.03 -5.85
CA LYS A 128 -9.74 -4.99 -7.20
C LYS A 128 -9.75 -3.56 -7.80
N ASN A 129 -9.93 -2.53 -6.98
CA ASN A 129 -9.97 -1.14 -7.45
C ASN A 129 -8.57 -0.61 -7.73
N THR A 130 -7.55 -1.05 -6.99
CA THR A 130 -6.15 -0.67 -7.22
C THR A 130 -5.44 -1.53 -8.26
N GLN A 131 -6.08 -2.59 -8.76
CA GLN A 131 -5.47 -3.57 -9.66
C GLN A 131 -4.76 -2.93 -10.86
N VAL A 132 -5.40 -1.98 -11.54
CA VAL A 132 -4.81 -1.31 -12.72
C VAL A 132 -3.53 -0.55 -12.36
N GLU A 133 -3.52 0.14 -11.22
CA GLU A 133 -2.36 0.89 -10.74
C GLU A 133 -1.25 -0.05 -10.27
N ASP A 134 -1.60 -1.16 -9.62
CA ASP A 134 -0.65 -2.16 -9.15
C ASP A 134 0.04 -2.86 -10.32
N LEU A 135 -0.72 -3.25 -11.36
CA LEU A 135 -0.16 -3.81 -12.59
C LEU A 135 0.74 -2.81 -13.32
N LYS A 136 0.36 -1.53 -13.37
CA LYS A 136 1.21 -0.48 -13.95
C LYS A 136 2.51 -0.30 -13.15
N PHE A 137 2.44 -0.34 -11.82
CA PHE A 137 3.63 -0.27 -10.98
C PHE A 137 4.56 -1.45 -11.24
N ILE A 138 4.00 -2.67 -11.23
CA ILE A 138 4.74 -3.92 -11.48
C ILE A 138 5.46 -3.83 -12.83
N LYS A 139 4.74 -3.47 -13.90
CA LYS A 139 5.28 -3.34 -15.26
C LYS A 139 6.44 -2.37 -15.43
N ASN A 140 6.57 -1.40 -14.53
CA ASN A 140 7.60 -0.37 -14.60
C ASN A 140 8.83 -0.67 -13.73
N HIS A 141 8.75 -1.64 -12.81
CA HIS A 141 9.78 -1.86 -11.78
C HIS A 141 10.29 -3.31 -11.72
N TYR A 142 9.61 -4.24 -12.38
CA TYR A 142 9.92 -5.66 -12.49
C TYR A 142 9.81 -6.07 -13.97
#